data_AF-A0A2D5WGK8-F1
#
_entry.id   AF-A0A2D5WGK8-F1
#
_cell.length_a   1.000
_cell.length_b   1.000
_cell.length_c   1.000
_cell.angle_alpha   90.00
_cell.angle_beta   90.00
_cell.angle_gamma   90.00
#
_symmetry.space_group_name_H-M   'P 1'
#
loop_
_entity.id
_entity.type
_entity.pdbx_description
1 polymer ?
#
loop_
_entity_poly.entity_id
_entity_poly.type
_entity_poly.pdbx_seq_one_letter_code
_entity_poly.pdbx_strand_id
1 'polypeptide(L)'
;EVRLAREAELHYATFAMATDYDVWKGEPVTVEMVIANLGKNVAMAKSAVRALAANLREMENACGCRSALENSIISDTGLMPDAVKKQYELLIGKYVD
;
A
#
# COMPACT_ATOMS: atom_id res chain seq x y z
N GLU A 1 1.37 -3.66 -5.14
CA GLU A 1 1.52 -2.86 -3.90
C GLU A 1 0.45 -3.20 -2.86
N VAL A 2 -0.83 -2.84 -3.07
CA VAL A 2 -1.92 -3.04 -2.08
C VAL A 2 -2.07 -4.47 -1.52
N ARG A 3 -1.82 -5.51 -2.33
CA ARG A 3 -1.89 -6.92 -1.90
C ARG A 3 -0.78 -7.25 -0.90
N LEU A 4 0.46 -6.91 -1.24
CA LEU A 4 1.63 -7.10 -0.37
C LEU A 4 1.50 -6.30 0.93
N ALA A 5 0.99 -5.06 0.85
CA ALA A 5 0.74 -4.26 2.05
C ALA A 5 -0.32 -4.92 2.96
N ARG A 6 -1.33 -5.57 2.38
CA ARG A 6 -2.33 -6.33 3.13
C ARG A 6 -1.76 -7.59 3.76
N GLU A 7 -0.93 -8.34 3.03
CA GLU A 7 -0.22 -9.52 3.55
C GLU A 7 0.76 -9.16 4.67
N ALA A 8 1.39 -7.99 4.59
CA ALA A 8 2.23 -7.42 5.64
C ALA A 8 1.45 -6.73 6.77
N GLU A 9 0.12 -6.79 6.75
CA GLU A 9 -0.77 -6.23 7.77
C GLU A 9 -0.59 -4.71 7.99
N LEU A 10 -0.20 -4.00 6.93
CA LEU A 10 -0.01 -2.56 6.91
C LEU A 10 -1.31 -1.83 6.55
N HIS A 11 -1.55 -0.68 7.19
CA HIS A 11 -2.55 0.27 6.73
C HIS A 11 -2.10 0.84 5.37
N TYR A 12 -2.93 0.66 4.34
CA TYR A 12 -2.60 1.07 2.98
C TYR A 12 -3.73 1.89 2.37
N ALA A 13 -3.36 3.01 1.76
CA ALA A 13 -4.25 3.87 0.98
C ALA A 13 -3.50 4.45 -0.22
N THR A 14 -4.22 4.70 -1.32
CA THR A 14 -3.66 5.31 -2.53
C THR A 14 -4.17 6.74 -2.66
N PHE A 15 -3.24 7.69 -2.82
CA PHE A 15 -3.57 9.06 -3.22
C PHE A 15 -3.19 9.24 -4.69
N ALA A 16 -4.16 9.03 -5.58
CA ALA A 16 -3.99 9.18 -7.02
C ALA A 16 -4.24 10.63 -7.45
N MET A 17 -3.32 11.19 -8.23
CA MET A 17 -3.43 12.55 -8.77
C MET A 17 -3.49 12.46 -10.28
N ALA A 18 -4.58 12.95 -10.86
CA ALA A 18 -4.77 12.94 -12.31
C ALA A 18 -3.69 13.78 -13.02
N THR A 19 -3.04 13.19 -14.00
CA THR A 19 -2.02 13.84 -14.85
C THR A 19 -2.52 14.13 -16.25
N ASP A 20 -3.53 13.41 -16.71
CA ASP A 20 -4.06 13.44 -18.06
C ASP A 20 -5.41 12.70 -18.09
N TYR A 21 -6.04 12.66 -19.26
CA TYR A 21 -7.31 11.97 -19.48
C TYR A 21 -7.12 10.64 -20.20
N ASP A 22 -5.95 10.00 -20.06
CA ASP A 22 -5.60 8.78 -20.78
C ASP A 22 -5.87 8.98 -22.30
N VAL A 23 -6.22 7.93 -23.04
CA VAL A 23 -6.44 8.00 -24.49
C VAL A 23 -7.90 8.19 -24.90
N TRP A 24 -8.85 8.21 -23.95
CA TRP A 24 -10.28 8.25 -24.29
C TRP A 24 -10.77 9.63 -24.73
N LYS A 25 -10.04 10.69 -24.39
CA LYS A 25 -10.47 12.08 -24.61
C LYS A 25 -9.74 12.76 -25.77
N GLY A 26 -9.71 12.14 -26.95
CA GLY A 26 -9.33 12.76 -28.24
C GLY A 26 -7.90 13.35 -28.38
N GLU A 27 -7.22 13.61 -27.28
CA GLU A 27 -5.86 14.09 -27.13
C GLU A 27 -5.05 12.95 -26.50
N PRO A 28 -4.11 12.33 -27.23
CA PRO A 28 -3.33 11.22 -26.70
C PRO A 28 -2.39 11.69 -25.60
N VAL A 29 -2.15 10.83 -24.62
CA VAL A 29 -1.18 11.12 -23.54
C VAL A 29 0.24 11.28 -24.09
N THR A 30 0.92 12.34 -23.66
CA THR A 30 2.34 12.61 -23.96
C THR A 30 3.15 12.70 -22.67
N VAL A 31 4.45 12.38 -22.76
CA VAL A 31 5.37 12.43 -21.61
C VAL A 31 5.47 13.86 -21.08
N GLU A 32 5.49 14.85 -21.97
CA GLU A 32 5.58 16.26 -21.64
C GLU A 32 4.35 16.73 -20.84
N MET A 33 3.14 16.29 -21.24
CA MET A 33 1.91 16.59 -20.51
C MET A 33 1.93 15.99 -19.09
N VAL A 34 2.36 14.74 -18.97
CA VAL A 34 2.47 14.06 -17.67
C VAL A 34 3.47 14.77 -16.76
N ILE A 35 4.66 15.12 -17.26
CA ILE A 35 5.69 15.82 -16.47
C ILE A 35 5.19 17.21 -16.04
N ALA A 36 4.54 17.95 -16.93
CA ALA A 36 4.01 19.29 -16.62
C ALA A 36 2.95 19.23 -15.51
N ASN A 37 2.02 18.29 -15.58
CA ASN A 37 0.96 18.15 -14.58
C ASN A 37 1.46 17.49 -13.30
N LEU A 38 2.43 16.57 -13.36
CA LEU A 38 3.13 16.05 -12.19
C LEU A 38 3.79 17.20 -11.40
N GLY A 39 4.51 18.10 -12.09
CA GLY A 39 5.15 19.26 -11.45
C GLY A 39 4.16 20.15 -10.69
N LYS A 40 2.96 20.37 -11.27
CA LYS A 40 1.87 21.12 -10.59
C LYS A 40 1.34 20.37 -9.37
N ASN A 41 1.24 19.04 -9.47
CA ASN A 41 0.67 18.20 -8.41
C ASN A 41 1.63 17.99 -7.22
N VAL A 42 2.95 18.07 -7.41
CA VAL A 42 3.94 17.81 -6.35
C VAL A 42 3.76 18.69 -5.11
N ALA A 43 3.49 19.99 -5.28
CA ALA A 43 3.30 20.90 -4.15
C ALA A 43 2.08 20.52 -3.30
N MET A 44 0.96 20.19 -3.97
CA MET A 44 -0.26 19.71 -3.34
C MET A 44 -0.02 18.37 -2.64
N ALA A 45 0.66 17.43 -3.30
CA ALA A 45 0.99 16.11 -2.74
C ALA A 45 1.78 16.24 -1.43
N LYS A 46 2.83 17.06 -1.43
CA LYS A 46 3.66 17.30 -0.24
C LYS A 46 2.85 17.93 0.90
N SER A 47 1.96 18.87 0.58
CA SER A 47 1.09 19.50 1.57
C SER A 47 0.12 18.50 2.19
N ALA A 48 -0.56 17.69 1.35
CA ALA A 48 -1.51 16.67 1.79
C ALA A 48 -0.85 15.60 2.68
N VAL A 49 0.34 15.11 2.30
CA VAL A 49 1.07 14.10 3.09
C VAL A 49 1.50 14.65 4.45
N ARG A 50 1.96 15.91 4.53
CA ARG A 50 2.28 16.56 5.81
C ARG A 50 1.05 16.71 6.70
N ALA A 51 -0.07 17.12 6.13
CA ALA A 51 -1.34 17.24 6.85
C ALA A 51 -1.80 15.88 7.37
N LEU A 52 -1.71 14.82 6.55
CA LEU A 52 -2.04 13.46 6.95
C LEU A 52 -1.15 12.98 8.11
N ALA A 53 0.16 13.17 8.00
CA ALA A 53 1.12 12.75 9.04
C ALA A 53 0.87 13.46 10.38
N ALA A 54 0.47 14.74 10.35
CA ALA A 54 0.15 15.50 11.56
C ALA A 54 -1.15 15.02 12.25
N ASN A 55 -2.08 14.41 11.51
CA ASN A 55 -3.41 14.04 11.99
C ASN A 55 -3.64 12.52 12.10
N LEU A 56 -2.60 11.70 11.94
CA LEU A 56 -2.73 10.23 11.87
C LEU A 56 -3.15 9.56 13.21
N ARG A 57 -3.27 10.34 14.30
CA ARG A 57 -3.35 9.83 15.69
C ARG A 57 -4.62 9.05 16.05
N GLU A 58 -5.59 8.90 15.16
CA GLU A 58 -6.86 8.19 15.45
C GLU A 58 -7.06 6.88 14.67
N MET A 59 -6.07 6.41 13.89
CA MET A 59 -6.28 5.25 13.02
C MET A 59 -5.95 3.88 13.62
N GLU A 60 -5.38 3.80 14.82
CA GLU A 60 -4.83 2.54 15.35
C GLU A 60 -5.84 1.37 15.41
N ASN A 61 -7.13 1.66 15.57
CA ASN A 61 -8.21 0.68 15.63
C ASN A 61 -9.27 0.85 14.53
N ALA A 62 -9.01 1.67 13.51
CA ALA A 62 -10.00 2.01 12.50
C ALA A 62 -10.21 0.92 11.42
N CYS A 63 -9.29 -0.05 11.29
CA CYS A 63 -9.47 -1.22 10.42
C CYS A 63 -8.84 -2.49 10.98
N GLY A 64 -9.40 -3.64 10.60
CA GLY A 64 -8.84 -4.97 10.88
C GLY A 64 -7.60 -5.33 10.06
N CYS A 65 -6.82 -4.34 9.60
CA CYS A 65 -5.66 -4.58 8.75
C CYS A 65 -4.53 -5.31 9.50
N ARG A 66 -4.43 -5.12 10.82
CA ARG A 66 -3.37 -5.67 11.69
C ARG A 66 -3.47 -7.17 11.98
N SER A 67 -4.60 -7.79 11.62
CA SER A 67 -4.86 -9.23 11.74
C SER A 67 -5.33 -9.83 10.43
N ALA A 68 -5.08 -9.14 9.31
CA ALA A 68 -5.58 -9.55 8.00
C ALA A 68 -5.03 -10.92 7.56
N LEU A 69 -3.87 -11.32 8.08
CA LEU A 69 -3.21 -12.55 7.67
C LEU A 69 -3.67 -13.79 8.49
N GLU A 70 -4.23 -13.58 9.68
CA GLU A 70 -4.53 -14.61 10.70
C GLU A 70 -5.19 -15.88 10.16
N ASN A 71 -6.19 -15.73 9.29
CA ASN A 71 -6.98 -16.85 8.76
C ASN A 71 -6.76 -17.09 7.26
N SER A 72 -5.64 -16.60 6.71
CA SER A 72 -5.35 -16.64 5.27
C SER A 72 -4.18 -17.53 4.88
N ILE A 73 -3.44 -18.06 5.86
CA ILE A 73 -2.38 -19.05 5.62
C ILE A 73 -3.05 -20.41 5.44
N ILE A 74 -3.09 -20.88 4.19
CA ILE A 74 -3.71 -22.17 3.83
C ILE A 74 -2.73 -23.33 4.05
N SER A 75 -1.44 -23.09 3.88
CA SER A 75 -0.39 -24.10 4.05
C SER A 75 -0.34 -24.58 5.50
N ASP A 76 -0.19 -25.91 5.69
CA ASP A 76 0.01 -26.49 7.01
C ASP A 76 1.33 -25.97 7.62
N THR A 77 1.21 -25.21 8.70
CA THR A 77 2.31 -24.56 9.41
C THR A 77 3.22 -25.58 10.11
N GLY A 78 2.71 -26.76 10.44
CA GLY A 78 3.47 -27.88 11.01
C GLY A 78 4.36 -28.58 9.99
N LEU A 79 4.06 -28.47 8.69
CA LEU A 79 4.86 -29.04 7.60
C LEU A 79 5.78 -28.02 6.93
N MET A 80 5.72 -26.75 7.34
CA MET A 80 6.51 -25.68 6.75
C MET A 80 7.99 -25.83 7.14
N PRO A 81 8.92 -25.87 6.17
CA PRO A 81 10.36 -25.94 6.49
C PRO A 81 10.84 -24.71 7.27
N ASP A 82 11.76 -24.90 8.22
CA ASP A 82 12.31 -23.80 9.05
C ASP A 82 12.93 -22.68 8.21
N ALA A 83 13.52 -23.03 7.07
CA ALA A 83 14.08 -22.04 6.14
C ALA A 83 13.01 -21.09 5.59
N VAL A 84 11.80 -21.59 5.32
CA VAL A 84 10.67 -20.80 4.83
C VAL A 84 10.10 -19.93 5.96
N LYS A 85 9.93 -20.51 7.16
CA LYS A 85 9.50 -19.75 8.35
C LYS A 85 10.42 -18.56 8.61
N LYS A 86 11.74 -18.81 8.58
CA LYS A 86 12.76 -17.77 8.74
C LYS A 86 12.75 -16.76 7.61
N GLN A 87 12.53 -17.17 6.36
CA GLN A 87 12.48 -16.26 5.22
C GLN A 87 11.34 -15.24 5.34
N TYR A 88 10.19 -15.65 5.87
CA TYR A 88 8.98 -14.83 5.95
C TYR A 88 8.62 -14.38 7.37
N GLU A 89 9.56 -14.47 8.31
CA GLU A 89 9.36 -14.20 9.74
C GLU A 89 8.65 -12.85 10.02
N LEU A 90 9.03 -11.81 9.28
CA LEU A 90 8.45 -10.46 9.42
C LEU A 90 6.96 -10.39 9.06
N LEU A 91 6.45 -11.34 8.26
CA LEU A 91 5.07 -11.37 7.80
C LEU A 91 4.25 -12.39 8.59
N ILE A 92 4.76 -13.63 8.72
CA ILE A 92 3.99 -14.76 9.24
C ILE A 92 4.29 -15.10 10.70
N GLY A 93 5.34 -14.53 11.30
CA GLY A 93 5.85 -14.96 12.62
C GLY A 93 4.86 -14.81 13.78
N LYS A 94 3.78 -14.03 13.63
CA LYS A 94 2.68 -13.99 14.60
C LYS A 94 1.79 -15.24 14.60
N TYR A 95 1.84 -16.01 13.52
CA TYR A 95 0.90 -17.09 13.22
C TYR A 95 1.56 -18.47 13.04
N VAL A 96 2.90 -18.50 13.05
CA VAL A 96 3.69 -19.70 12.79
C VAL A 96 4.80 -19.79 13.82
N ASP A 97 4.80 -20.88 14.59
CA ASP A 97 5.86 -21.25 15.56
C ASP A 97 7.12 -21.80 14.87
#